data_AF-A0A7J0C8I7-F1
#
_entry.id   AF-A0A7J0C8I7-F1
#
_cell.length_a   1.000
_cell.length_b   1.000
_cell.length_c   1.000
_cell.angle_alpha   90.00
_cell.angle_beta   90.00
_cell.angle_gamma   90.00
#
_symmetry.space_group_name_H-M   'P 1'
#
loop_
_entity.id
_entity.type
_entity.pdbx_description
1 polymer ?
#
loop_
_entity_poly.entity_id
_entity_poly.type
_entity_poly.pdbx_seq_one_letter_code
_entity_poly.pdbx_strand_id
1 'polypeptide(L)'
;MKDARRNAKTAARSASLDHKGPVGRSVSKAAGRVGAAKGAAIERSRQARDQRTAGKVAAQRDDIRKAPVRKKARKALWRSAARFQGRRLLAALLAGALGLVGMVSTPLGRKLGWAWLQYPGRRLYARMTRTAEEQRTLRDDAIRAALEDDEAAADAEAADSAEQISDTAERPEGLMPAAPTMTASEGEGMSGFRFEEYAAEMEAAAGQYEPESAMEILAMVERLPDALTSVANVMKILAERADSEFPLEKDVAEGFSSIFGAVMSAVAVAEDMGPLFRLSHEQDIARHEDPRNGHEAEKGWNV
;
A
#
# COMPACT_ATOMS: atom_id res chain seq x y z
N MET A 1 48.34 -19.56 -8.53
CA MET A 1 49.00 -19.18 -7.24
C MET A 1 48.04 -18.96 -6.05
N LYS A 2 46.73 -18.71 -6.22
CA LYS A 2 45.79 -18.57 -5.08
C LYS A 2 45.44 -19.89 -4.36
N ASP A 3 45.45 -21.03 -5.07
CA ASP A 3 45.19 -22.35 -4.45
C ASP A 3 46.29 -22.84 -3.52
N ALA A 4 47.55 -22.49 -3.79
CA ALA A 4 48.67 -22.82 -2.93
C ALA A 4 48.56 -22.15 -1.54
N ARG A 5 48.03 -20.92 -1.49
CA ARG A 5 47.79 -20.20 -0.21
C ARG A 5 46.62 -20.77 0.58
N ARG A 6 45.59 -21.27 -0.10
CA ARG A 6 44.43 -21.89 0.56
C ARG A 6 44.83 -23.23 1.17
N ASN A 7 45.57 -24.05 0.43
CA ASN A 7 46.11 -25.32 0.91
C ASN A 7 47.13 -25.13 2.05
N ALA A 8 47.95 -24.08 2.02
CA ALA A 8 48.86 -23.76 3.11
C ALA A 8 48.13 -23.37 4.42
N LYS A 9 47.01 -22.62 4.33
CA LYS A 9 46.19 -22.27 5.50
C LYS A 9 45.45 -23.48 6.08
N THR A 10 44.97 -24.38 5.22
CA THR A 10 44.34 -25.63 5.66
C THR A 10 45.35 -26.57 6.30
N ALA A 11 46.55 -26.70 5.71
CA ALA A 11 47.65 -27.49 6.24
C ALA A 11 48.18 -26.96 7.59
N ALA A 12 48.24 -25.63 7.76
CA ALA A 12 48.64 -25.02 9.02
C ALA A 12 47.59 -25.20 10.14
N ARG A 13 46.29 -25.27 9.79
CA ARG A 13 45.22 -25.59 10.75
C ARG A 13 45.19 -27.06 11.15
N SER A 14 45.50 -27.98 10.23
CA SER A 14 45.65 -29.39 10.57
C SER A 14 46.89 -29.66 11.42
N ALA A 15 48.00 -28.95 11.15
CA ALA A 15 49.23 -29.08 11.94
C ALA A 15 49.08 -28.60 13.40
N SER A 16 48.27 -27.56 13.65
CA SER A 16 48.01 -27.09 15.04
C SER A 16 47.07 -28.00 15.84
N LEU A 17 46.35 -28.90 15.16
CA LEU A 17 45.48 -29.91 15.77
C LEU A 17 46.21 -31.22 16.11
N ASP A 18 47.41 -31.44 15.57
CA ASP A 18 48.27 -32.59 15.88
C ASP A 18 49.14 -32.37 17.12
N HIS A 19 49.35 -31.13 17.56
CA HIS A 19 50.15 -30.80 18.74
C HIS A 19 49.38 -30.76 20.07
N LYS A 20 48.10 -31.14 20.09
CA LYS A 20 47.29 -31.22 21.32
C LYS A 20 47.00 -32.67 21.65
N GLY A 21 47.52 -33.14 22.79
CA GLY A 21 47.36 -34.51 23.29
C GLY A 21 45.90 -34.95 23.48
N PRO A 22 45.65 -36.23 23.82
CA PRO A 22 44.33 -36.85 23.80
C PRO A 22 43.27 -36.12 24.66
N VAL A 23 43.69 -35.45 25.74
CA VAL A 23 42.84 -34.61 26.60
C VAL A 23 42.48 -33.27 25.93
N GLY A 24 43.36 -32.70 25.10
CA GLY A 24 43.08 -31.47 24.34
C GLY A 24 42.15 -31.68 23.14
N ARG A 25 42.12 -32.90 22.57
CA ARG A 25 41.18 -33.29 21.51
C ARG A 25 39.76 -33.54 22.03
N SER A 26 39.58 -34.05 23.25
CA SER A 26 38.25 -34.26 23.83
C SER A 26 37.61 -32.94 24.27
N VAL A 27 38.39 -32.02 24.83
CA VAL A 27 37.92 -30.67 25.22
C VAL A 27 37.54 -29.82 24.00
N SER A 28 38.28 -29.90 22.89
CA SER A 28 37.92 -29.19 21.65
C SER A 28 36.69 -29.76 20.94
N LYS A 29 36.49 -31.10 20.99
CA LYS A 29 35.26 -31.75 20.47
C LYS A 29 34.03 -31.43 21.33
N ALA A 30 34.19 -31.35 22.65
CA ALA A 30 33.13 -30.94 23.57
C ALA A 30 32.79 -29.44 23.43
N ALA A 31 33.79 -28.56 23.34
CA ALA A 31 33.58 -27.14 23.07
C ALA A 31 32.93 -26.87 21.70
N GLY A 32 33.31 -27.63 20.67
CA GLY A 32 32.68 -27.57 19.35
C GLY A 32 31.21 -28.04 19.34
N ARG A 33 30.86 -29.06 20.16
CA ARG A 33 29.47 -29.50 20.34
C ARG A 33 28.63 -28.51 21.14
N VAL A 34 29.19 -27.87 22.16
CA VAL A 34 28.52 -26.80 22.91
C VAL A 34 28.32 -25.57 22.03
N GLY A 35 29.31 -25.20 21.20
CA GLY A 35 29.18 -24.13 20.21
C GLY A 35 28.13 -24.42 19.13
N ALA A 36 28.08 -25.66 18.62
CA ALA A 36 27.06 -26.10 17.65
C ALA A 36 25.65 -26.15 18.25
N ALA A 37 25.50 -26.58 19.51
CA ALA A 37 24.21 -26.56 20.21
C ALA A 37 23.73 -25.14 20.51
N LYS A 38 24.64 -24.23 20.88
CA LYS A 38 24.34 -22.81 21.09
C LYS A 38 24.00 -22.12 19.76
N GLY A 39 24.71 -22.46 18.68
CA GLY A 39 24.41 -22.03 17.31
C GLY A 39 23.04 -22.49 16.83
N ALA A 40 22.69 -23.78 17.03
CA ALA A 40 21.38 -24.31 16.68
C ALA A 40 20.23 -23.69 17.49
N ALA A 41 20.47 -23.34 18.77
CA ALA A 41 19.50 -22.62 19.58
C ALA A 41 19.29 -21.17 19.11
N ILE A 42 20.37 -20.49 18.72
CA ILE A 42 20.31 -19.14 18.14
C ILE A 42 19.58 -19.19 16.79
N GLU A 43 19.89 -20.15 15.94
CA GLU A 43 19.27 -20.32 14.62
C GLU A 43 17.76 -20.56 14.73
N ARG A 44 17.31 -21.43 15.64
CA ARG A 44 15.88 -21.62 15.92
C ARG A 44 15.21 -20.35 16.44
N SER A 45 15.90 -19.59 17.27
CA SER A 45 15.37 -18.32 17.79
C SER A 45 15.25 -17.25 16.69
N ARG A 46 16.15 -17.26 15.71
CA ARG A 46 16.11 -16.41 14.52
C ARG A 46 14.97 -16.84 13.60
N GLN A 47 14.92 -18.10 13.20
CA GLN A 47 13.82 -18.64 12.37
C GLN A 47 12.44 -18.38 12.97
N ALA A 48 12.27 -18.52 14.30
CA ALA A 48 11.01 -18.23 14.97
C ALA A 48 10.64 -16.72 14.96
N ARG A 49 11.64 -15.82 14.96
CA ARG A 49 11.40 -14.38 14.78
C ARG A 49 11.10 -14.06 13.32
N ASP A 50 11.85 -14.64 12.40
CA ASP A 50 11.70 -14.42 10.96
C ASP A 50 10.31 -14.86 10.48
N GLN A 51 9.81 -16.02 10.94
CA GLN A 51 8.45 -16.48 10.66
C GLN A 51 7.37 -15.51 11.21
N ARG A 52 7.59 -14.93 12.40
CA ARG A 52 6.66 -13.96 12.99
C ARG A 52 6.68 -12.64 12.22
N THR A 53 7.86 -12.19 11.79
CA THR A 53 8.02 -10.98 10.98
C THR A 53 7.42 -11.17 9.60
N ALA A 54 7.68 -12.31 8.95
CA ALA A 54 7.07 -12.67 7.67
C ALA A 54 5.54 -12.68 7.74
N GLY A 55 4.96 -13.24 8.81
CA GLY A 55 3.51 -13.20 9.03
C GLY A 55 2.96 -11.77 9.20
N LYS A 56 3.71 -10.87 9.86
CA LYS A 56 3.32 -9.45 10.00
C LYS A 56 3.39 -8.70 8.67
N VAL A 57 4.42 -8.94 7.87
CA VAL A 57 4.59 -8.31 6.56
C VAL A 57 3.53 -8.80 5.58
N ALA A 58 3.24 -10.11 5.58
CA ALA A 58 2.14 -10.68 4.80
C ALA A 58 0.80 -10.03 5.17
N ALA A 59 0.50 -9.92 6.46
CA ALA A 59 -0.72 -9.25 6.93
C ALA A 59 -0.77 -7.76 6.53
N GLN A 60 0.34 -7.03 6.60
CA GLN A 60 0.40 -5.63 6.16
C GLN A 60 0.19 -5.49 4.64
N ARG A 61 0.79 -6.39 3.85
CA ARG A 61 0.61 -6.43 2.39
C ARG A 61 -0.84 -6.72 2.02
N ASP A 62 -1.47 -7.68 2.69
CA ASP A 62 -2.89 -8.00 2.50
C ASP A 62 -3.79 -6.82 2.88
N ASP A 63 -3.49 -6.14 3.98
CA ASP A 63 -4.24 -4.96 4.40
C ASP A 63 -4.14 -3.80 3.40
N ILE A 64 -2.95 -3.56 2.82
CA ILE A 64 -2.75 -2.55 1.78
C ILE A 64 -3.50 -2.93 0.50
N ARG A 65 -3.37 -4.20 0.07
CA ARG A 65 -4.01 -4.72 -1.15
C ARG A 65 -5.54 -4.65 -1.07
N LYS A 66 -6.11 -5.03 0.07
CA LYS A 66 -7.57 -5.06 0.30
C LYS A 66 -8.14 -3.71 0.77
N ALA A 67 -7.30 -2.74 1.13
CA ALA A 67 -7.73 -1.41 1.57
C ALA A 67 -8.72 -0.70 0.62
N PRO A 68 -8.49 -0.61 -0.71
CA PRO A 68 -9.41 0.11 -1.61
C PRO A 68 -10.80 -0.56 -1.66
N VAL A 69 -10.85 -1.88 -1.72
CA VAL A 69 -12.09 -2.67 -1.76
C VAL A 69 -12.88 -2.48 -0.46
N ARG A 70 -12.21 -2.60 0.70
CA ARG A 70 -12.82 -2.37 2.01
C ARG A 70 -13.33 -0.94 2.17
N LYS A 71 -12.63 0.07 1.64
CA LYS A 71 -13.10 1.47 1.64
C LYS A 71 -14.38 1.64 0.80
N LYS A 72 -14.44 1.02 -0.38
CA LYS A 72 -15.64 1.03 -1.25
C LYS A 72 -16.84 0.38 -0.55
N ALA A 73 -16.65 -0.78 0.08
CA ALA A 73 -17.68 -1.48 0.85
C ALA A 73 -18.18 -0.64 2.05
N ARG A 74 -17.26 -0.01 2.81
CA ARG A 74 -17.63 0.90 3.92
C ARG A 74 -18.49 2.07 3.44
N LYS A 75 -18.14 2.68 2.30
CA LYS A 75 -18.92 3.78 1.70
C LYS A 75 -20.29 3.29 1.25
N ALA A 76 -20.39 2.09 0.68
CA ALA A 76 -21.65 1.48 0.27
C ALA A 76 -22.57 1.19 1.48
N LEU A 77 -22.02 0.62 2.56
CA LEU A 77 -22.74 0.38 3.81
C LEU A 77 -23.22 1.69 4.45
N TRP A 78 -22.37 2.72 4.47
CA TRP A 78 -22.77 4.03 5.00
C TRP A 78 -23.91 4.66 4.20
N ARG A 79 -23.85 4.59 2.86
CA ARG A 79 -24.97 5.02 1.99
C ARG A 79 -26.23 4.19 2.23
N SER A 80 -26.10 2.88 2.45
CA SER A 80 -27.22 1.98 2.78
C SER A 80 -27.89 2.40 4.10
N ALA A 81 -27.09 2.69 5.12
CA ALA A 81 -27.54 3.17 6.42
C ALA A 81 -28.22 4.54 6.32
N ALA A 82 -27.65 5.48 5.56
CA ALA A 82 -28.22 6.81 5.35
C ALA A 82 -29.62 6.73 4.70
N ARG A 83 -29.79 5.88 3.67
CA ARG A 83 -31.10 5.64 3.03
C ARG A 83 -32.12 5.04 4.00
N PHE A 84 -31.68 4.12 4.86
CA PHE A 84 -32.55 3.56 5.90
C PHE A 84 -33.01 4.62 6.90
N GLN A 85 -32.10 5.48 7.39
CA GLN A 85 -32.47 6.56 8.29
C GLN A 85 -33.44 7.55 7.64
N GLY A 86 -33.24 7.88 6.36
CA GLY A 86 -34.19 8.70 5.61
C GLY A 86 -35.60 8.09 5.55
N ARG A 87 -35.70 6.78 5.24
CA ARG A 87 -36.99 6.06 5.24
C ARG A 87 -37.60 5.97 6.64
N ARG A 88 -36.78 5.81 7.69
CA ARG A 88 -37.24 5.77 9.09
C ARG A 88 -37.79 7.13 9.53
N LEU A 89 -37.17 8.22 9.13
CA LEU A 89 -37.66 9.58 9.39
C LEU A 89 -38.98 9.84 8.68
N LEU A 90 -39.10 9.47 7.40
CA LEU A 90 -40.36 9.57 6.67
C LEU A 90 -41.46 8.73 7.32
N ALA A 91 -41.15 7.49 7.69
CA ALA A 91 -42.09 6.62 8.42
C ALA A 91 -42.50 7.22 9.76
N ALA A 92 -41.56 7.85 10.50
CA ALA A 92 -41.85 8.54 11.75
C ALA A 92 -42.75 9.76 11.55
N LEU A 93 -42.56 10.53 10.48
CA LEU A 93 -43.42 11.69 10.15
C LEU A 93 -44.86 11.25 9.81
N LEU A 94 -45.01 10.26 8.92
CA LEU A 94 -46.34 9.74 8.55
C LEU A 94 -47.04 9.09 9.75
N ALA A 95 -46.31 8.30 10.53
CA ALA A 95 -46.82 7.69 11.74
C ALA A 95 -47.14 8.73 12.82
N GLY A 96 -46.39 9.82 12.91
CA GLY A 96 -46.65 10.94 13.81
C GLY A 96 -47.97 11.63 13.46
N ALA A 97 -48.19 11.93 12.18
CA ALA A 97 -49.45 12.50 11.70
C ALA A 97 -50.65 11.58 12.00
N LEU A 98 -50.53 10.27 11.74
CA LEU A 98 -51.55 9.29 12.12
C LEU A 98 -51.66 9.07 13.63
N GLY A 99 -50.59 9.32 14.39
CA GLY A 99 -50.56 9.28 15.84
C GLY A 99 -51.42 10.37 16.47
N LEU A 100 -51.47 11.56 15.86
CA LEU A 100 -52.37 12.65 16.26
C LEU A 100 -53.84 12.27 16.07
N VAL A 101 -54.18 11.63 14.94
CA VAL A 101 -55.52 11.01 14.74
C VAL A 101 -55.77 9.91 15.79
N GLY A 102 -54.73 9.16 16.12
CA GLY A 102 -54.70 8.15 17.17
C GLY A 102 -55.04 8.68 18.57
N MET A 103 -54.77 9.94 18.90
CA MET A 103 -55.14 10.52 20.21
C MET A 103 -56.66 10.58 20.41
N VAL A 104 -57.41 10.75 19.33
CA VAL A 104 -58.88 10.74 19.37
C VAL A 104 -59.43 9.34 19.15
N SER A 105 -58.83 8.56 18.24
CA SER A 105 -59.32 7.21 17.88
C SER A 105 -59.07 6.16 18.97
N THR A 106 -57.95 6.25 19.70
CA THR A 106 -57.55 5.25 20.70
C THR A 106 -58.46 5.23 21.95
N PRO A 107 -58.87 6.37 22.55
CA PRO A 107 -59.83 6.35 23.65
C PRO A 107 -61.22 5.87 23.20
N LEU A 108 -61.67 6.20 21.98
CA LEU A 108 -62.90 5.63 21.40
C LEU A 108 -62.77 4.12 21.18
N GLY A 109 -61.67 3.65 20.60
CA GLY A 109 -61.40 2.23 20.36
C GLY A 109 -61.26 1.41 21.65
N ARG A 110 -60.84 2.02 22.76
CA ARG A 110 -60.86 1.38 24.09
C ARG A 110 -62.27 1.29 24.66
N LYS A 111 -63.10 2.33 24.50
CA LYS A 111 -64.50 2.32 24.96
C LYS A 111 -65.38 1.34 24.18
N LEU A 112 -65.13 1.17 22.88
CA LEU A 112 -65.88 0.26 22.00
C LEU A 112 -65.26 -1.16 21.89
N GLY A 113 -64.13 -1.44 22.55
CA GLY A 113 -63.46 -2.75 22.48
C GLY A 113 -62.81 -3.08 21.13
N TRP A 114 -62.66 -2.10 20.24
CA TRP A 114 -62.13 -2.29 18.89
C TRP A 114 -60.62 -2.11 18.83
N ALA A 115 -59.88 -3.22 18.94
CA ALA A 115 -58.42 -3.25 18.93
C ALA A 115 -57.80 -2.72 17.61
N TRP A 116 -58.54 -2.74 16.50
CA TRP A 116 -58.05 -2.25 15.21
C TRP A 116 -57.93 -0.73 15.12
N LEU A 117 -58.69 -0.01 15.95
CA LEU A 117 -58.72 1.46 16.00
C LEU A 117 -57.68 2.06 16.96
N GLN A 118 -56.99 1.20 17.73
CA GLN A 118 -56.01 1.58 18.74
C GLN A 118 -54.62 1.72 18.10
N TYR A 119 -53.93 2.82 18.39
CA TYR A 119 -52.55 3.10 17.95
C TYR A 119 -52.27 2.97 16.43
N PRO A 120 -53.07 3.60 15.56
CA PRO A 120 -52.92 3.47 14.11
C PRO A 120 -51.53 3.94 13.62
N GLY A 121 -51.00 5.03 14.18
CA GLY A 121 -49.64 5.52 13.86
C GLY A 121 -48.53 4.53 14.21
N ARG A 122 -48.59 3.88 15.38
CA ARG A 122 -47.56 2.92 15.83
C ARG A 122 -47.53 1.67 14.95
N ARG A 123 -48.71 1.19 14.52
CA ARG A 123 -48.84 0.04 13.61
C ARG A 123 -48.28 0.35 12.23
N LEU A 124 -48.58 1.55 11.70
CA LEU A 124 -48.03 1.99 10.42
C LEU A 124 -46.50 2.12 10.47
N TYR A 125 -45.97 2.76 11.52
CA TYR A 125 -44.53 2.87 11.74
C TYR A 125 -43.87 1.49 11.74
N ALA A 126 -44.36 0.57 12.58
CA ALA A 126 -43.79 -0.78 12.69
C ALA A 126 -43.82 -1.54 11.36
N ARG A 127 -44.89 -1.40 10.57
CA ARG A 127 -44.99 -2.02 9.25
C ARG A 127 -43.98 -1.46 8.26
N MET A 128 -43.83 -0.13 8.21
CA MET A 128 -42.90 0.54 7.29
C MET A 128 -41.44 0.34 7.68
N THR A 129 -41.13 0.32 8.96
CA THR A 129 -39.75 0.06 9.42
C THR A 129 -39.36 -1.39 9.22
N ARG A 130 -40.26 -2.35 9.44
CA ARG A 130 -39.98 -3.77 9.24
C ARG A 130 -39.60 -4.09 7.79
N THR A 131 -40.38 -3.61 6.83
CA THR A 131 -40.05 -3.83 5.41
C THR A 131 -38.77 -3.09 4.99
N ALA A 132 -38.49 -1.92 5.58
CA ALA A 132 -37.26 -1.19 5.33
C ALA A 132 -36.02 -1.86 5.95
N GLU A 133 -36.17 -2.53 7.09
CA GLU A 133 -35.14 -3.34 7.75
C GLU A 133 -34.81 -4.58 6.91
N GLU A 134 -35.82 -5.34 6.48
CA GLU A 134 -35.66 -6.51 5.59
C GLU A 134 -34.96 -6.11 4.27
N GLN A 135 -35.32 -4.98 3.67
CA GLN A 135 -34.63 -4.47 2.49
C GLN A 135 -33.21 -3.97 2.77
N ARG A 136 -32.91 -3.56 4.01
CA ARG A 136 -31.55 -3.18 4.40
C ARG A 136 -30.69 -4.41 4.58
N THR A 137 -31.16 -5.43 5.28
CA THR A 137 -30.40 -6.66 5.51
C THR A 137 -30.01 -7.28 4.18
N LEU A 138 -30.95 -7.45 3.25
CA LEU A 138 -30.67 -7.98 1.91
C LEU A 138 -29.60 -7.18 1.15
N ARG A 139 -29.60 -5.85 1.25
CA ARG A 139 -28.60 -5.00 0.59
C ARG A 139 -27.25 -5.06 1.29
N ASP A 140 -27.24 -5.03 2.62
CA ASP A 140 -26.02 -5.08 3.42
C ASP A 140 -25.35 -6.46 3.24
N ASP A 141 -26.13 -7.54 3.14
CA ASP A 141 -25.65 -8.89 2.85
C ASP A 141 -25.10 -9.00 1.42
N ALA A 142 -25.77 -8.42 0.43
CA ALA A 142 -25.23 -8.34 -0.94
C ALA A 142 -23.92 -7.53 -1.03
N ILE A 143 -23.80 -6.44 -0.26
CA ILE A 143 -22.56 -5.65 -0.19
C ILE A 143 -21.42 -6.45 0.46
N ARG A 144 -21.72 -7.29 1.46
CA ARG A 144 -20.72 -8.17 2.08
C ARG A 144 -20.30 -9.29 1.14
N ALA A 145 -21.24 -9.93 0.45
CA ALA A 145 -20.92 -10.95 -0.56
C ALA A 145 -20.02 -10.37 -1.66
N ALA A 146 -20.36 -9.20 -2.20
CA ALA A 146 -19.53 -8.52 -3.18
C ALA A 146 -18.14 -8.13 -2.65
N LEU A 147 -18.02 -7.79 -1.35
CA LEU A 147 -16.73 -7.54 -0.71
C LEU A 147 -15.89 -8.82 -0.64
N GLU A 148 -16.50 -9.96 -0.30
CA GLU A 148 -15.82 -11.27 -0.27
C GLU A 148 -15.32 -11.66 -1.66
N ASP A 149 -16.14 -11.47 -2.69
CA ASP A 149 -15.77 -11.73 -4.09
C ASP A 149 -14.63 -10.81 -4.55
N ASP A 150 -14.72 -9.50 -4.28
CA ASP A 150 -13.68 -8.53 -4.63
C ASP A 150 -12.36 -8.80 -3.85
N GLU A 151 -12.43 -9.24 -2.58
CA GLU A 151 -11.24 -9.64 -1.82
C GLU A 151 -10.61 -10.93 -2.37
N ALA A 152 -11.42 -11.91 -2.78
CA ALA A 152 -10.94 -13.14 -3.42
C ALA A 152 -10.30 -12.88 -4.78
N ALA A 153 -10.85 -11.95 -5.57
CA ALA A 153 -10.26 -11.52 -6.84
C ALA A 153 -8.89 -10.85 -6.61
N ALA A 154 -8.77 -9.97 -5.61
CA ALA A 154 -7.50 -9.35 -5.25
C ALA A 154 -6.44 -10.36 -4.77
N ASP A 155 -6.86 -11.44 -4.09
CA ASP A 155 -5.97 -12.52 -3.70
C ASP A 155 -5.53 -13.38 -4.89
N ALA A 156 -6.42 -13.64 -5.85
CA ALA A 156 -6.10 -14.36 -7.09
C ALA A 156 -5.10 -13.57 -7.96
N GLU A 157 -5.31 -12.27 -8.15
CA GLU A 157 -4.39 -11.39 -8.89
C GLU A 157 -2.98 -11.35 -8.25
N ALA A 158 -2.91 -11.42 -6.92
CA ALA A 158 -1.65 -11.49 -6.20
C ALA A 158 -0.95 -12.85 -6.37
N ALA A 159 -1.70 -13.95 -6.45
CA ALA A 159 -1.14 -15.28 -6.71
C ALA A 159 -0.57 -15.37 -8.14
N ASP A 160 -1.31 -14.87 -9.14
CA ASP A 160 -0.86 -14.83 -10.54
C ASP A 160 0.39 -13.97 -10.70
N SER A 161 0.44 -12.80 -10.04
CA SER A 161 1.62 -11.93 -10.05
C SER A 161 2.83 -12.58 -9.39
N ALA A 162 2.62 -13.37 -8.33
CA ALA A 162 3.71 -14.10 -7.66
C ALA A 162 4.26 -15.25 -8.53
N GLU A 163 3.39 -15.97 -9.25
CA GLU A 163 3.82 -16.99 -10.22
C GLU A 163 4.60 -16.37 -11.37
N GLN A 164 4.14 -15.25 -11.93
CA GLN A 164 4.80 -14.58 -13.04
C GLN A 164 6.19 -14.02 -12.67
N ILE A 165 6.37 -13.54 -11.44
CA ILE A 165 7.68 -13.11 -10.92
C ILE A 165 8.61 -14.30 -10.67
N SER A 166 8.06 -15.45 -10.25
CA SER A 166 8.85 -16.66 -9.99
C SER A 166 9.38 -17.32 -11.26
N ASP A 167 8.63 -17.26 -12.37
CA ASP A 167 8.98 -17.88 -13.66
C ASP A 167 10.06 -17.11 -14.44
N THR A 168 10.24 -15.82 -14.12
CA THR A 168 11.32 -14.98 -14.71
C THR A 168 12.64 -15.06 -13.93
N ALA A 169 12.62 -15.58 -12.70
CA ALA A 169 13.79 -15.58 -11.82
C ALA A 169 14.52 -16.94 -11.82
N GLU A 170 15.10 -17.34 -12.95
CA GLU A 170 16.05 -18.45 -12.97
C GLU A 170 17.38 -18.02 -12.32
N ARG A 171 17.65 -18.58 -11.13
CA ARG A 171 18.92 -18.41 -10.41
C ARG A 171 20.07 -18.94 -11.29
N PRO A 172 21.08 -18.14 -11.64
CA PRO A 172 22.22 -18.66 -12.37
C PRO A 172 23.03 -19.63 -11.50
N GLU A 173 23.02 -20.91 -11.86
CA GLU A 173 23.92 -21.96 -11.37
C GLU A 173 25.33 -21.72 -11.93
N GLY A 174 26.06 -20.75 -11.37
CA GLY A 174 27.43 -20.49 -11.79
C GLY A 174 28.12 -19.39 -11.00
N LEU A 175 29.27 -19.72 -10.38
CA LEU A 175 30.19 -18.73 -9.82
C LEU A 175 30.74 -17.87 -10.95
N MET A 176 30.17 -16.68 -11.17
CA MET A 176 30.76 -15.70 -12.08
C MET A 176 32.14 -15.26 -11.59
N PRO A 177 33.11 -15.05 -12.50
CA PRO A 177 34.46 -14.65 -12.13
C PRO A 177 34.45 -13.25 -11.52
N ALA A 178 35.00 -13.14 -10.31
CA ALA A 178 35.10 -11.89 -9.56
C ALA A 178 35.82 -10.80 -10.36
N ALA A 179 35.15 -9.66 -10.54
CA ALA A 179 35.73 -8.44 -11.06
C ALA A 179 36.94 -7.97 -10.21
N PRO A 180 37.91 -7.24 -10.80
CA PRO A 180 39.17 -6.94 -10.14
C PRO A 180 38.97 -6.04 -8.91
N THR A 181 39.41 -6.52 -7.76
CA THR A 181 39.45 -5.78 -6.50
C THR A 181 40.47 -4.65 -6.61
N MET A 182 40.01 -3.39 -6.67
CA MET A 182 40.87 -2.25 -6.42
C MET A 182 41.14 -2.18 -4.92
N THR A 183 42.42 -2.15 -4.56
CA THR A 183 42.92 -2.03 -3.19
C THR A 183 42.53 -0.68 -2.59
N ALA A 184 41.63 -0.68 -1.62
CA ALA A 184 41.31 0.49 -0.82
C ALA A 184 42.50 0.83 0.09
N SER A 185 43.03 2.04 -0.08
CA SER A 185 43.88 2.70 0.90
C SER A 185 42.98 3.25 2.01
N GLU A 186 43.32 2.96 3.25
CA GLU A 186 42.61 3.43 4.43
C GLU A 186 42.72 4.95 4.56
N GLY A 187 41.59 5.63 4.77
CA GLY A 187 41.53 6.91 5.48
C GLY A 187 41.46 8.19 4.66
N GLU A 188 40.49 8.35 3.75
CA GLU A 188 39.73 9.59 3.44
C GLU A 188 38.95 9.38 2.14
N GLY A 189 37.63 9.22 2.23
CA GLY A 189 36.80 9.02 1.03
C GLY A 189 35.43 8.42 1.30
N MET A 190 34.60 9.05 2.14
CA MET A 190 33.16 8.76 2.19
C MET A 190 32.45 9.45 1.01
N SER A 191 32.84 9.11 -0.22
CA SER A 191 32.13 9.48 -1.45
C SER A 191 31.23 8.30 -1.84
N GLY A 192 30.03 8.29 -1.27
CA GLY A 192 28.97 7.34 -1.60
C GLY A 192 27.71 8.11 -1.95
N PHE A 193 26.82 7.49 -2.73
CA PHE A 193 25.49 8.01 -3.06
C PHE A 193 24.71 8.32 -1.76
N ARG A 194 24.25 9.57 -1.59
CA ARG A 194 23.49 10.04 -0.41
C ARG A 194 22.11 10.50 -0.85
N PHE A 195 21.07 9.82 -0.38
CA PHE A 195 19.69 10.21 -0.70
C PHE A 195 19.35 11.60 -0.18
N GLU A 196 19.89 11.94 0.99
CA GLU A 196 19.60 13.19 1.69
C GLU A 196 20.08 14.41 0.91
N GLU A 197 21.19 14.29 0.18
CA GLU A 197 21.75 15.38 -0.62
C GLU A 197 20.87 15.68 -1.83
N TYR A 198 20.52 14.66 -2.62
CA TYR A 198 19.60 14.82 -3.75
C TYR A 198 18.18 15.22 -3.33
N ALA A 199 17.70 14.72 -2.19
CA ALA A 199 16.43 15.14 -1.63
C ALA A 199 16.46 16.60 -1.15
N ALA A 200 17.55 17.04 -0.52
CA ALA A 200 17.73 18.42 -0.10
C ALA A 200 17.84 19.38 -1.30
N GLU A 201 18.50 18.97 -2.39
CA GLU A 201 18.51 19.72 -3.65
C GLU A 201 17.10 19.87 -4.24
N MET A 202 16.33 18.78 -4.27
CA MET A 202 14.94 18.81 -4.73
C MET A 202 14.05 19.67 -3.82
N GLU A 203 14.23 19.61 -2.51
CA GLU A 203 13.51 20.44 -1.53
C GLU A 203 13.86 21.92 -1.67
N ALA A 204 15.15 22.24 -1.85
CA ALA A 204 15.61 23.61 -2.07
C ALA A 204 15.05 24.19 -3.38
N ALA A 205 15.02 23.40 -4.45
CA ALA A 205 14.41 23.79 -5.72
C ALA A 205 12.90 24.06 -5.56
N ALA A 206 12.19 23.21 -4.82
CA ALA A 206 10.77 23.42 -4.53
C ALA A 206 10.52 24.67 -3.67
N GLY A 207 11.39 24.98 -2.70
CA GLY A 207 11.28 26.16 -1.85
C GLY A 207 11.54 27.48 -2.56
N GLN A 208 12.24 27.46 -3.70
CA GLN A 208 12.52 28.62 -4.54
C GLN A 208 11.59 28.71 -5.76
N TYR A 209 10.67 27.76 -5.91
CA TYR A 209 9.80 27.69 -7.07
C TYR A 209 8.67 28.72 -6.98
N GLU A 210 8.73 29.72 -7.86
CA GLU A 210 7.70 30.75 -8.02
C GLU A 210 7.13 30.67 -9.45
N PRO A 211 6.05 29.90 -9.69
CA PRO A 211 5.48 29.76 -11.03
C PRO A 211 4.89 31.08 -11.53
N GLU A 212 5.19 31.44 -12.77
CA GLU A 212 4.69 32.69 -13.38
C GLU A 212 3.29 32.52 -13.99
N SER A 213 2.92 31.28 -14.36
CA SER A 213 1.64 31.00 -15.02
C SER A 213 1.07 29.62 -14.66
N ALA A 214 -0.26 29.50 -14.78
CA ALA A 214 -0.94 28.21 -14.59
C ALA A 214 -0.48 27.13 -15.58
N MET A 215 0.01 27.51 -16.76
CA MET A 215 0.56 26.59 -17.75
C MET A 215 1.90 25.98 -17.33
N GLU A 216 2.69 26.72 -16.57
CA GLU A 216 3.95 26.22 -16.00
C GLU A 216 3.67 25.14 -14.94
N ILE A 217 2.67 25.41 -14.09
CA ILE A 217 2.20 24.45 -13.08
C ILE A 217 1.59 23.22 -13.76
N LEU A 218 0.80 23.39 -14.83
CA LEU A 218 0.26 22.26 -15.60
C LEU A 218 1.40 21.39 -16.14
N ALA A 219 2.40 21.98 -16.81
CA ALA A 219 3.53 21.24 -17.34
C ALA A 219 4.32 20.50 -16.24
N MET A 220 4.46 21.11 -15.05
CA MET A 220 5.07 20.46 -13.89
C MET A 220 4.24 19.25 -13.42
N VAL A 221 2.93 19.42 -13.25
CA VAL A 221 2.01 18.36 -12.80
C VAL A 221 1.97 17.20 -13.78
N GLU A 222 1.99 17.47 -15.09
CA GLU A 222 2.02 16.43 -16.12
C GLU A 222 3.33 15.64 -16.16
N ARG A 223 4.44 16.25 -15.74
CA ARG A 223 5.77 15.60 -15.67
C ARG A 223 6.03 14.89 -14.34
N LEU A 224 5.17 15.09 -13.35
CA LEU A 224 5.32 14.49 -12.02
C LEU A 224 5.35 12.95 -12.05
N PRO A 225 4.52 12.25 -12.84
CA PRO A 225 4.60 10.78 -12.96
C PRO A 225 5.98 10.30 -13.44
N ASP A 226 6.58 10.97 -14.42
CA ASP A 226 7.90 10.64 -14.95
C ASP A 226 9.01 10.86 -13.91
N ALA A 227 8.91 11.95 -13.15
CA ALA A 227 9.84 12.26 -12.07
C ALA A 227 9.78 11.21 -10.95
N LEU A 228 8.57 10.86 -10.50
CA LEU A 228 8.37 9.82 -9.48
C LEU A 228 8.80 8.43 -9.98
N THR A 229 8.58 8.13 -11.26
CA THR A 229 9.07 6.89 -11.89
C THR A 229 10.61 6.84 -11.88
N SER A 230 11.27 7.96 -12.12
CA SER A 230 12.74 8.04 -12.03
C SER A 230 13.25 7.77 -10.60
N VAL A 231 12.57 8.31 -9.58
CA VAL A 231 12.87 8.01 -8.17
C VAL A 231 12.61 6.54 -7.84
N ALA A 232 11.51 5.96 -8.33
CA ALA A 232 11.23 4.54 -8.16
C ALA A 232 12.35 3.68 -8.75
N ASN A 233 12.82 4.02 -9.95
CA ASN A 233 13.90 3.29 -10.63
C ASN A 233 15.21 3.30 -9.83
N VAL A 234 15.50 4.34 -9.04
CA VAL A 234 16.66 4.33 -8.11
C VAL A 234 16.52 3.20 -7.10
N MET A 235 15.35 3.02 -6.51
CA MET A 235 15.09 1.94 -5.54
C MET A 235 15.17 0.57 -6.18
N LYS A 236 14.68 0.43 -7.42
CA LYS A 236 14.82 -0.80 -8.21
C LYS A 236 16.30 -1.16 -8.44
N ILE A 237 17.11 -0.20 -8.90
CA ILE A 237 18.56 -0.41 -9.13
C ILE A 237 19.26 -0.81 -7.82
N LEU A 238 18.91 -0.19 -6.70
CA LEU A 238 19.50 -0.53 -5.41
C LEU A 238 19.07 -1.91 -4.90
N ALA A 239 17.82 -2.33 -5.14
CA ALA A 239 17.37 -3.68 -4.84
C ALA A 239 18.15 -4.73 -5.65
N GLU A 240 18.29 -4.52 -6.97
CA GLU A 240 19.03 -5.42 -7.87
C GLU A 240 20.52 -5.53 -7.49
N ARG A 241 21.13 -4.41 -7.07
CA ARG A 241 22.54 -4.39 -6.64
C ARG A 241 22.73 -4.87 -5.20
N ALA A 242 21.73 -4.78 -4.34
CA ALA A 242 21.80 -5.27 -2.96
C ALA A 242 22.01 -6.79 -2.88
N ASP A 243 21.45 -7.55 -3.81
CA ASP A 243 21.58 -9.01 -3.83
C ASP A 243 22.98 -9.50 -4.29
N SER A 244 23.77 -8.63 -4.94
CA SER A 244 25.04 -9.01 -5.56
C SER A 244 26.26 -8.26 -5.04
N GLU A 245 26.12 -6.97 -4.69
CA GLU A 245 27.24 -6.06 -4.43
C GLU A 245 27.28 -5.52 -2.99
N PHE A 246 26.16 -5.51 -2.27
CA PHE A 246 26.11 -4.99 -0.90
C PHE A 246 25.99 -6.12 0.14
N PRO A 247 26.75 -6.08 1.25
CA PRO A 247 26.59 -7.04 2.35
C PRO A 247 25.37 -6.67 3.21
N LEU A 248 24.18 -6.73 2.63
CA LEU A 248 22.93 -6.39 3.29
C LEU A 248 22.17 -7.65 3.69
N GLU A 249 21.48 -7.58 4.83
CA GLU A 249 20.50 -8.60 5.21
C GLU A 249 19.34 -8.58 4.20
N LYS A 250 18.79 -9.75 3.87
CA LYS A 250 17.75 -9.92 2.86
C LYS A 250 16.54 -8.99 3.08
N ASP A 251 16.17 -8.77 4.33
CA ASP A 251 15.05 -7.89 4.71
C ASP A 251 15.28 -6.43 4.30
N VAL A 252 16.54 -5.97 4.29
CA VAL A 252 16.89 -4.60 3.88
C VAL A 252 16.83 -4.47 2.36
N ALA A 253 17.28 -5.49 1.62
CA ALA A 253 17.15 -5.55 0.17
C ALA A 253 15.67 -5.56 -0.27
N GLU A 254 14.84 -6.37 0.39
CA GLU A 254 13.37 -6.39 0.17
C GLU A 254 12.71 -5.05 0.53
N GLY A 255 13.31 -4.29 1.46
CA GLY A 255 12.93 -2.92 1.77
C GLY A 255 12.96 -2.01 0.52
N PHE A 256 14.01 -2.08 -0.30
CA PHE A 256 14.11 -1.28 -1.53
C PHE A 256 13.02 -1.65 -2.54
N SER A 257 12.72 -2.94 -2.73
CA SER A 257 11.61 -3.38 -3.59
C SER A 257 10.25 -2.92 -3.06
N SER A 258 10.07 -2.89 -1.73
CA SER A 258 8.84 -2.42 -1.11
C SER A 258 8.66 -0.91 -1.29
N ILE A 259 9.74 -0.12 -1.16
CA ILE A 259 9.73 1.32 -1.44
C ILE A 259 9.44 1.57 -2.93
N PHE A 260 10.05 0.81 -3.84
CA PHE A 260 9.73 0.87 -5.27
C PHE A 260 8.23 0.71 -5.52
N GLY A 261 7.59 -0.33 -4.97
CA GLY A 261 6.15 -0.54 -5.11
C GLY A 261 5.30 0.59 -4.51
N ALA A 262 5.72 1.15 -3.38
CA ALA A 262 5.05 2.30 -2.76
C ALA A 262 5.15 3.57 -3.63
N VAL A 263 6.32 3.84 -4.21
CA VAL A 263 6.52 4.99 -5.10
C VAL A 263 5.74 4.79 -6.40
N MET A 264 5.71 3.58 -6.99
CA MET A 264 4.87 3.27 -8.15
C MET A 264 3.37 3.45 -7.85
N SER A 265 2.93 3.17 -6.62
CA SER A 265 1.56 3.45 -6.20
C SER A 265 1.28 4.97 -6.14
N ALA A 266 2.29 5.78 -5.80
CA ALA A 266 2.19 7.23 -5.86
C ALA A 266 2.21 7.76 -7.31
N VAL A 267 2.95 7.12 -8.22
CA VAL A 267 2.91 7.42 -9.67
C VAL A 267 1.49 7.30 -10.20
N ALA A 268 0.77 6.22 -9.87
CA ALA A 268 -0.62 6.03 -10.29
C ALA A 268 -1.55 7.16 -9.80
N VAL A 269 -1.31 7.71 -8.59
CA VAL A 269 -2.06 8.88 -8.10
C VAL A 269 -1.67 10.16 -8.84
N ALA A 270 -0.39 10.30 -9.21
CA ALA A 270 0.10 11.46 -9.97
C ALA A 270 -0.43 11.48 -11.40
N GLU A 271 -0.65 10.32 -12.03
CA GLU A 271 -1.24 10.20 -13.38
C GLU A 271 -2.64 10.83 -13.46
N ASP A 272 -3.43 10.76 -12.38
CA ASP A 272 -4.75 11.38 -12.29
C ASP A 272 -4.69 12.91 -12.14
N MET A 273 -3.55 13.47 -11.70
CA MET A 273 -3.44 14.90 -11.38
C MET A 273 -3.48 15.79 -12.63
N GLY A 274 -2.87 15.37 -13.75
CA GLY A 274 -2.89 16.12 -15.01
C GLY A 274 -4.31 16.33 -15.57
N PRO A 275 -5.10 15.24 -15.76
CA PRO A 275 -6.51 15.34 -16.16
C PRO A 275 -7.35 16.16 -15.17
N LEU A 276 -7.15 15.98 -13.86
CA LEU A 276 -7.85 16.77 -12.83
C LEU A 276 -7.53 18.25 -12.95
N PHE A 277 -6.25 18.61 -13.15
CA PHE A 277 -5.83 20.00 -13.30
C PHE A 277 -6.45 20.66 -14.53
N ARG A 278 -6.52 19.94 -15.66
CA ARG A 278 -7.20 20.43 -16.87
C ARG A 278 -8.68 20.67 -16.63
N LEU A 279 -9.37 19.78 -15.92
CA LEU A 279 -10.78 19.94 -15.59
C LEU A 279 -11.04 21.14 -14.67
N SER A 280 -10.18 21.37 -13.68
CA SER A 280 -10.37 22.46 -12.73
C SER A 280 -9.97 23.83 -13.29
N HIS A 281 -9.02 23.87 -14.24
CA HIS A 281 -8.49 25.10 -14.83
C HIS A 281 -8.85 25.26 -16.31
N GLU A 282 -9.91 24.60 -16.79
CA GLU A 282 -10.34 24.60 -18.19
C GLU A 282 -10.44 26.01 -18.78
N GLN A 283 -11.00 26.96 -18.01
CA GLN A 283 -11.16 28.36 -18.45
C GLN A 283 -9.83 29.12 -18.60
N ASP A 284 -8.89 28.89 -17.69
CA ASP A 284 -7.59 29.57 -17.71
C ASP A 284 -6.68 28.94 -18.76
N ILE A 285 -6.71 27.61 -18.89
CA ILE A 285 -6.00 26.89 -19.94
C ILE A 285 -6.55 27.28 -21.32
N ALA A 286 -7.87 27.37 -21.50
CA ALA A 286 -8.45 27.80 -22.78
C ALA A 286 -8.00 29.20 -23.21
N ARG A 287 -7.78 30.14 -22.27
CA ARG A 287 -7.24 31.48 -22.58
C ARG A 287 -5.79 31.44 -23.07
N HIS A 288 -5.02 30.45 -22.63
CA HIS A 288 -3.61 30.29 -22.99
C HIS A 288 -3.38 29.37 -24.21
N GLU A 289 -4.22 28.34 -24.40
CA GLU A 289 -4.13 27.36 -25.50
C GLU A 289 -4.92 27.79 -26.75
N ASP A 290 -6.04 28.52 -26.61
CA ASP A 290 -6.84 29.05 -27.72
C ASP A 290 -7.18 30.55 -27.53
N PRO A 291 -6.23 31.47 -27.79
CA PRO A 291 -6.39 32.90 -27.49
C PRO A 291 -7.43 33.68 -28.34
N ARG A 292 -8.20 33.05 -29.24
CA ARG A 292 -9.01 33.68 -30.34
C ARG A 292 -9.57 35.07 -29.99
N ASN A 293 -9.31 36.18 -30.70
CA ASN A 293 -8.70 36.45 -32.00
C ASN A 293 -7.87 37.75 -31.93
N GLY A 294 -6.66 37.77 -32.49
CA GLY A 294 -6.00 39.01 -32.88
C GLY A 294 -6.81 39.76 -33.94
N HIS A 295 -6.89 41.10 -33.81
CA HIS A 295 -7.52 42.11 -34.69
C HIS A 295 -8.98 41.90 -35.19
N GLU A 296 -9.55 40.69 -35.20
CA GLU A 296 -10.92 40.45 -35.66
C GLU A 296 -11.98 40.57 -34.55
N ALA A 297 -11.57 40.53 -33.26
CA ALA A 297 -12.46 40.79 -32.13
C ALA A 297 -12.85 42.28 -31.98
N GLU A 298 -12.13 43.20 -32.65
CA GLU A 298 -12.41 44.65 -32.60
C GLU A 298 -13.53 45.11 -33.57
N LYS A 299 -14.06 44.22 -34.43
CA LYS A 299 -15.17 44.56 -35.34
C LYS A 299 -16.58 44.40 -34.74
N GLY A 300 -16.68 43.93 -33.50
CA GLY A 300 -17.96 43.75 -32.79
C GLY A 300 -18.53 45.00 -32.12
N TRP A 301 -17.77 46.11 -32.07
CA TRP A 301 -18.19 47.37 -31.42
C TRP A 301 -18.34 48.54 -32.42
N ASN A 302 -18.74 48.24 -33.65
CA ASN A 302 -19.27 49.25 -34.57
C ASN A 302 -20.73 48.91 -34.89
N VAL A 303 -21.59 49.16 -33.91
CA VAL A 303 -23.01 49.53 -34.07
C VAL A 303 -23.27 50.69 -33.13
#